data_AF-A0A942KGG8-F1
#
_entry.id   AF-A0A942KGG8-F1
#
_cell.length_a   1.000
_cell.length_b   1.000
_cell.length_c   1.000
_cell.angle_alpha   90.00
_cell.angle_beta   90.00
_cell.angle_gamma   90.00
#
_symmetry.space_group_name_H-M   'P 1'
#
loop_
_entity.id
_entity.type
_entity.pdbx_description
1 polymer ?
#
loop_
_entity_poly.entity_id
_entity_poly.type
_entity_poly.pdbx_seq_one_letter_code
_entity_poly.pdbx_strand_id
1 'polypeptide(L)'
;MWHKQRFINTMTYLLEELHTFEVSSLEALVLVMVHHFNEHQEHITLEKLSNSIHESISKVDDAIEQLQKKGYLVIEHHQGHVHFNLDACFLKSHHQPTQVTMSLHDAYEQGFKRLLSEKEYNQLALWSKMYSQTMILHALRQAIIQDKLSMAYIGRILENWKKANMKDEDLFSE
;
A
#
# COMPACT_ATOMS: atom_id res chain seq x y z
N MET A 1 0.02 9.87 -1.32
CA MET A 1 -1.07 8.89 -1.12
C MET A 1 -0.59 7.84 -0.15
N TRP A 2 -1.43 7.48 0.83
CA TRP A 2 -1.05 6.59 1.94
C TRP A 2 -0.62 5.20 1.45
N HIS A 3 -1.27 4.68 0.41
CA HIS A 3 -1.02 3.34 -0.15
C HIS A 3 0.23 3.22 -1.03
N LYS A 4 0.96 4.33 -1.29
CA LYS A 4 2.26 4.30 -2.00
C LYS A 4 3.45 4.06 -1.06
N GLN A 5 3.19 3.76 0.22
CA GLN A 5 4.22 3.42 1.20
C GLN A 5 4.62 1.94 1.07
N ARG A 6 5.93 1.66 1.08
CA ARG A 6 6.56 0.33 0.83
C ARG A 6 6.16 -0.80 1.82
N PHE A 7 5.34 -0.50 2.81
CA PHE A 7 4.90 -1.44 3.86
C PHE A 7 3.42 -1.81 3.77
N ILE A 8 2.68 -1.29 2.78
CA ILE A 8 1.28 -1.64 2.57
C ILE A 8 1.21 -2.60 1.40
N ASN A 9 0.71 -3.81 1.65
CA ASN A 9 0.34 -4.72 0.58
C ASN A 9 -1.00 -4.25 -0.01
N THR A 10 -0.93 -3.44 -1.05
CA THR A 10 -2.08 -2.88 -1.76
C THR A 10 -2.95 -3.95 -2.40
N MET A 11 -2.40 -5.12 -2.74
CA MET A 11 -3.18 -6.26 -3.22
C MET A 11 -4.03 -6.86 -2.10
N THR A 12 -3.45 -7.05 -0.92
CA THR A 12 -4.19 -7.55 0.26
C THR A 12 -5.34 -6.61 0.58
N TYR A 13 -5.11 -5.30 0.61
CA TYR A 13 -6.17 -4.32 0.80
C TYR A 13 -7.26 -4.41 -0.27
N LEU A 14 -6.86 -4.45 -1.55
CA LEU A 14 -7.79 -4.50 -2.67
C LEU A 14 -8.72 -5.71 -2.56
N LEU A 15 -8.19 -6.86 -2.13
CA LEU A 15 -8.94 -8.10 -1.95
C LEU A 15 -9.84 -8.06 -0.69
N GLU A 16 -9.36 -7.48 0.41
CA GLU A 16 -10.14 -7.33 1.65
C GLU A 16 -11.33 -6.39 1.43
N GLU A 17 -11.11 -5.26 0.78
CA GLU A 17 -12.14 -4.25 0.53
C GLU A 17 -13.00 -4.54 -0.71
N LEU A 18 -12.70 -5.58 -1.48
CA LEU A 18 -13.40 -5.91 -2.72
C LEU A 18 -14.93 -6.04 -2.51
N HIS A 19 -15.34 -6.50 -1.33
CA HIS A 19 -16.75 -6.64 -0.95
C HIS A 19 -17.49 -5.30 -0.83
N THR A 20 -16.76 -4.20 -0.62
CA THR A 20 -17.33 -2.84 -0.56
C THR A 20 -17.50 -2.24 -1.95
N PHE A 21 -16.87 -2.82 -2.97
CA PHE A 21 -16.91 -2.30 -4.32
C PHE A 21 -18.13 -2.84 -5.06
N GLU A 22 -18.85 -1.95 -5.74
CA GLU A 22 -19.97 -2.32 -6.62
C GLU A 22 -19.45 -2.85 -7.97
N VAL A 23 -18.68 -3.94 -7.93
CA VAL A 23 -18.03 -4.54 -9.11
C VAL A 23 -18.55 -5.94 -9.41
N SER A 24 -18.59 -6.31 -10.69
CA SER A 24 -18.84 -7.69 -11.12
C SER A 24 -17.60 -8.56 -10.92
N SER A 25 -17.76 -9.89 -11.01
CA SER A 25 -16.62 -10.83 -10.91
C SER A 25 -15.55 -10.56 -11.97
N LEU A 26 -15.95 -10.20 -13.19
CA LEU A 26 -15.00 -9.88 -14.26
C LEU A 26 -14.28 -8.56 -13.99
N GLU A 27 -15.00 -7.54 -13.55
CA GLU A 27 -14.42 -6.25 -13.17
C GLU A 27 -13.43 -6.39 -12.00
N ALA A 28 -13.75 -7.20 -10.99
CA ALA A 28 -12.84 -7.51 -9.90
C ALA A 28 -11.56 -8.19 -10.38
N LEU A 29 -11.66 -9.18 -11.28
CA LEU A 29 -10.50 -9.83 -11.88
C LEU A 29 -9.65 -8.86 -12.69
N VAL A 30 -10.28 -7.93 -13.43
CA VAL A 30 -9.57 -6.87 -14.14
C VAL A 30 -8.79 -5.99 -13.16
N LEU A 31 -9.40 -5.56 -12.04
CA LEU A 31 -8.71 -4.77 -11.01
C LEU A 31 -7.49 -5.49 -10.44
N VAL A 32 -7.63 -6.78 -10.09
CA VAL A 32 -6.54 -7.61 -9.57
C VAL A 32 -5.41 -7.75 -10.59
N MET A 33 -5.73 -8.03 -11.86
CA MET A 33 -4.71 -8.19 -12.90
C MET A 33 -4.01 -6.87 -13.23
N VAL A 34 -4.74 -5.77 -13.30
CA VAL A 34 -4.15 -4.43 -13.47
C VAL A 34 -3.21 -4.11 -12.31
N HIS A 35 -3.61 -4.40 -11.07
CA HIS A 35 -2.76 -4.18 -9.91
C HIS A 35 -1.47 -4.99 -10.00
N HIS A 36 -1.56 -6.29 -10.32
CA HIS A 36 -0.41 -7.17 -10.50
C HIS A 36 0.55 -6.66 -11.58
N PHE A 37 0.04 -6.27 -12.75
CA PHE A 37 0.88 -5.76 -13.83
C PHE A 37 1.55 -4.43 -13.50
N ASN A 38 0.86 -3.54 -12.78
CA ASN A 38 1.46 -2.29 -12.31
C ASN A 38 2.63 -2.53 -11.34
N GLU A 39 2.47 -3.45 -10.38
CA GLU A 39 3.53 -3.82 -9.43
C GLU A 39 4.78 -4.36 -10.13
N HIS A 40 4.59 -5.10 -11.23
CA HIS A 40 5.68 -5.64 -12.05
C HIS A 40 6.15 -4.69 -13.16
N GLN A 41 5.63 -3.46 -13.24
CA GLN A 41 5.92 -2.48 -14.29
C GLN A 41 5.69 -3.02 -15.71
N GLU A 42 4.71 -3.93 -15.85
CA GLU A 42 4.37 -4.56 -17.10
C GLU A 42 3.44 -3.67 -17.92
N HIS A 43 3.71 -3.55 -19.23
CA HIS A 43 2.80 -2.86 -20.12
C HIS A 43 1.46 -3.60 -20.20
N ILE A 44 0.37 -2.87 -19.98
CA ILE A 44 -0.99 -3.40 -19.96
C ILE A 44 -1.64 -3.13 -21.31
N THR A 45 -2.14 -4.19 -21.94
CA THR A 45 -2.99 -4.11 -23.14
C THR A 45 -4.25 -4.94 -22.97
N LEU A 46 -5.27 -4.67 -23.77
CA LEU A 46 -6.51 -5.43 -23.74
C LEU A 46 -6.28 -6.91 -24.07
N GLU A 47 -5.39 -7.22 -25.01
CA GLU A 47 -5.05 -8.60 -25.36
C GLU A 47 -4.38 -9.32 -24.19
N LYS A 48 -3.50 -8.64 -23.46
CA LYS A 48 -2.81 -9.22 -22.32
C LYS A 48 -3.77 -9.51 -21.17
N LEU A 49 -4.67 -8.59 -20.87
CA LEU A 49 -5.73 -8.79 -19.89
C LEU A 49 -6.64 -9.95 -20.33
N SER A 50 -7.19 -9.89 -21.55
CA SER A 50 -8.02 -10.95 -22.13
C SER A 50 -7.39 -12.34 -22.01
N ASN A 51 -6.11 -12.48 -22.36
CA ASN A 51 -5.39 -13.74 -22.26
C ASN A 51 -5.20 -14.21 -20.82
N SER A 52 -4.92 -13.29 -19.89
CA SER A 52 -4.64 -13.62 -18.49
C SER A 52 -5.90 -13.99 -17.71
N ILE A 53 -7.04 -13.39 -18.06
CA ILE A 53 -8.34 -13.62 -17.41
C ILE A 53 -9.16 -14.70 -18.16
N HIS A 54 -8.67 -15.17 -19.32
CA HIS A 54 -9.35 -16.11 -20.22
C HIS A 54 -10.75 -15.67 -20.65
N GLU A 55 -10.92 -14.39 -20.96
CA GLU A 55 -12.18 -13.82 -21.45
C GLU A 55 -11.99 -13.03 -22.75
N SER A 56 -13.07 -12.75 -23.47
CA SER A 56 -12.98 -12.02 -24.73
C SER A 56 -12.53 -10.57 -24.56
N ILE A 57 -11.76 -10.04 -25.52
CA ILE A 57 -11.32 -8.63 -25.54
C ILE A 57 -12.50 -7.68 -25.36
N SER A 58 -13.62 -7.94 -26.04
CA SER A 58 -14.84 -7.11 -25.93
C SER A 58 -15.36 -7.03 -24.51
N LYS A 59 -15.45 -8.16 -23.79
CA LYS A 59 -15.94 -8.16 -22.40
C LYS A 59 -14.96 -7.48 -21.44
N VAL A 60 -13.66 -7.63 -21.69
CA VAL A 60 -12.62 -6.96 -20.90
C VAL A 60 -12.66 -5.45 -21.10
N ASP A 61 -12.84 -5.00 -22.34
CA ASP A 61 -12.99 -3.59 -22.69
C ASP A 61 -14.26 -2.99 -22.04
N ASP A 62 -15.39 -3.70 -22.14
CA ASP A 62 -16.64 -3.34 -21.45
C ASP A 62 -16.41 -3.21 -19.94
N ALA A 63 -15.70 -4.17 -19.32
CA ALA A 63 -15.40 -4.13 -17.89
C ALA A 63 -14.52 -2.93 -17.51
N ILE A 64 -13.52 -2.60 -18.33
CA ILE A 64 -12.66 -1.42 -18.13
C ILE A 64 -13.49 -0.13 -18.21
N GLU A 65 -14.37 0.00 -19.21
CA GLU A 65 -15.27 1.15 -19.31
C GLU A 65 -16.16 1.30 -18.07
N GLN A 66 -16.73 0.19 -17.58
CA GLN A 66 -17.57 0.23 -16.39
C GLN A 66 -16.77 0.62 -15.14
N LEU A 67 -15.55 0.11 -14.98
CA LEU A 67 -14.65 0.49 -13.88
C LEU A 67 -14.28 1.98 -13.93
N GLN A 68 -14.10 2.55 -15.12
CA GLN A 68 -13.90 4.00 -15.27
C GLN A 68 -15.14 4.80 -14.89
N LYS A 69 -16.32 4.40 -15.38
CA LYS A 69 -17.60 5.06 -15.04
C LYS A 69 -17.87 5.02 -13.54
N LYS A 70 -17.55 3.91 -12.89
CA LYS A 70 -17.64 3.74 -11.43
C LYS A 70 -16.51 4.45 -10.68
N GLY A 71 -15.48 4.94 -11.38
CA GLY A 71 -14.36 5.67 -10.81
C GLY A 71 -13.43 4.81 -9.95
N TYR A 72 -13.29 3.51 -10.27
CA TYR A 72 -12.30 2.62 -9.68
C TYR A 72 -11.00 2.59 -10.48
N LEU A 73 -11.07 2.94 -11.77
CA LEU A 73 -9.96 2.88 -12.70
C LEU A 73 -9.85 4.22 -13.42
N VAL A 74 -8.65 4.78 -13.48
CA VAL A 74 -8.33 5.95 -14.29
C VAL A 74 -7.30 5.52 -15.32
N ILE A 75 -7.53 5.82 -16.58
CA ILE A 75 -6.52 5.61 -17.62
C ILE A 75 -5.78 6.92 -17.85
N GLU A 76 -4.46 6.88 -17.66
CA GLU A 76 -3.56 8.01 -17.87
C GLU A 76 -2.61 7.70 -19.03
N HIS A 77 -2.25 8.73 -19.81
CA HIS A 77 -1.25 8.60 -20.86
C HIS A 77 0.08 9.17 -20.36
N HIS A 78 1.07 8.31 -20.16
CA HIS A 78 2.43 8.72 -19.77
C HIS A 78 3.42 8.25 -20.84
N GLN A 79 4.14 9.20 -21.44
CA GLN A 79 5.23 8.94 -22.40
C GLN A 79 4.84 8.00 -23.55
N GLY A 80 3.60 8.07 -24.03
CA GLY A 80 3.11 7.23 -25.13
C GLY A 80 2.59 5.85 -24.72
N HIS A 81 2.60 5.53 -23.43
CA HIS A 81 2.03 4.30 -22.87
C HIS A 81 0.77 4.58 -22.06
N VAL A 82 -0.11 3.58 -22.03
CA VAL A 82 -1.34 3.60 -21.23
C VAL A 82 -1.01 3.12 -19.83
N HIS A 83 -1.18 3.99 -18.83
CA HIS A 83 -1.04 3.66 -17.43
C HIS A 83 -2.42 3.53 -16.80
N PHE A 84 -2.69 2.39 -16.19
CA PHE A 84 -3.95 2.12 -15.52
C PHE A 84 -3.80 2.43 -14.03
N ASN A 85 -4.35 3.56 -13.59
CA ASN A 85 -4.26 4.01 -12.22
C ASN A 85 -5.45 3.52 -11.38
N LEU A 86 -5.15 2.82 -10.28
CA LEU A 86 -6.12 2.29 -9.31
C LEU A 86 -6.23 3.13 -8.03
N ASP A 87 -5.53 4.26 -7.92
CA ASP A 87 -5.45 5.10 -6.73
C ASP A 87 -6.85 5.49 -6.21
N ALA A 88 -7.84 5.61 -7.10
CA ALA A 88 -9.23 5.92 -6.76
C ALA A 88 -9.92 4.84 -5.91
N CYS A 89 -9.56 3.55 -6.08
CA CYS A 89 -10.04 2.46 -5.23
C CYS A 89 -9.67 2.69 -3.75
N PHE A 90 -8.52 3.32 -3.49
CA PHE A 90 -7.96 3.52 -2.16
C PHE A 90 -8.36 4.87 -1.53
N LEU A 91 -9.04 5.74 -2.29
CA LEU A 91 -9.51 7.06 -1.86
C LEU A 91 -10.99 7.07 -1.47
N LYS A 92 -11.79 6.15 -2.02
CA LYS A 92 -13.25 6.08 -1.77
C LYS A 92 -13.63 5.39 -0.47
N SER A 93 -12.70 4.67 0.14
CA SER A 93 -12.87 4.15 1.49
C SER A 93 -12.90 5.34 2.47
N HIS A 94 -14.08 5.61 3.03
CA HIS A 94 -14.26 6.60 4.12
C HIS A 94 -13.62 6.12 5.43
N HIS A 95 -12.98 4.96 5.41
CA HIS A 95 -12.02 4.60 6.42
C HIS A 95 -10.79 5.48 6.19
N GLN A 96 -10.60 6.50 7.05
CA GLN A 96 -9.24 6.81 7.54
C GLN A 96 -8.54 5.46 7.66
N PRO A 97 -7.36 5.23 7.06
CA PRO A 97 -6.81 3.90 6.85
C PRO A 97 -6.78 3.14 8.16
N THR A 98 -7.86 2.43 8.46
CA THR A 98 -7.96 1.53 9.59
C THR A 98 -7.32 0.29 9.04
N GLN A 99 -5.99 0.31 9.07
CA GLN A 99 -5.23 -0.89 9.29
C GLN A 99 -5.54 -2.02 8.29
N VAL A 100 -4.96 -1.93 7.09
CA VAL A 100 -4.19 -3.11 6.66
C VAL A 100 -2.99 -3.16 7.57
N THR A 101 -3.22 -3.64 8.79
CA THR A 101 -2.18 -3.88 9.77
C THR A 101 -1.36 -5.04 9.25
N MET A 102 -0.39 -4.73 8.39
CA MET A 102 0.90 -5.38 8.57
C MET A 102 1.24 -5.13 10.04
N SER A 103 1.33 -6.20 10.83
CA SER A 103 1.61 -6.01 12.25
C SER A 103 2.94 -5.28 12.36
N LEU A 104 3.11 -4.43 13.38
CA LEU A 104 4.39 -3.74 13.59
C LEU A 104 5.56 -4.73 13.55
N HIS A 105 5.32 -5.97 13.99
CA HIS A 105 6.29 -7.05 13.91
C HIS A 105 6.65 -7.40 12.46
N ASP A 106 5.68 -7.68 11.60
CA ASP A 106 5.94 -8.04 10.19
C ASP A 106 6.70 -6.94 9.45
N ALA A 107 6.31 -5.67 9.66
CA ALA A 107 6.97 -4.53 9.02
C ALA A 107 8.43 -4.41 9.47
N TYR A 108 8.70 -4.62 10.76
CA TYR A 108 10.05 -4.64 11.29
C TYR A 108 10.83 -5.84 10.77
N GLU A 109 10.28 -7.05 10.80
CA GLU A 109 10.97 -8.25 10.31
C GLU A 109 11.35 -8.16 8.84
N GLN A 110 10.45 -7.59 8.02
CA GLN A 110 10.73 -7.31 6.61
C GLN A 110 11.85 -6.27 6.46
N GLY A 111 11.80 -5.19 7.24
CA GLY A 111 12.85 -4.16 7.24
C GLY A 111 14.21 -4.71 7.64
N PHE A 112 14.27 -5.48 8.73
CA PHE A 112 15.48 -6.12 9.26
C PHE A 112 15.93 -7.34 8.44
N LYS A 113 15.06 -7.86 7.54
CA LYS A 113 15.27 -9.09 6.76
C LYS A 113 15.58 -10.31 7.64
N ARG A 114 15.01 -10.32 8.84
CA ARG A 114 15.13 -11.40 9.82
C ARG A 114 13.98 -11.30 10.82
N LEU A 115 13.74 -12.40 11.53
CA LEU A 115 12.84 -12.39 12.68
C LEU A 115 13.36 -11.45 13.78
N LEU A 116 12.42 -10.87 14.52
CA LEU A 116 12.75 -10.09 15.70
C LEU A 116 13.17 -11.03 16.84
N SER A 117 14.16 -10.59 17.62
CA SER A 117 14.47 -11.25 18.88
C SER A 117 13.44 -10.89 19.96
N GLU A 118 13.34 -11.71 21.00
CA GLU A 118 12.43 -11.46 22.13
C GLU A 118 12.61 -10.07 22.75
N LYS A 119 13.86 -9.61 22.85
CA LYS A 119 14.19 -8.25 23.32
C LYS A 119 13.61 -7.16 22.42
N GLU A 120 13.63 -7.39 21.11
CA GLU A 120 13.12 -6.43 20.13
C GLU A 120 11.59 -6.43 20.08
N TYR A 121 10.95 -7.58 20.23
CA TYR A 121 9.49 -7.67 20.44
C TYR A 121 9.05 -6.86 21.67
N ASN A 122 9.74 -7.04 22.80
CA ASN A 122 9.44 -6.30 24.03
C ASN A 122 9.66 -4.78 23.84
N GLN A 123 10.71 -4.39 23.11
CA GLN A 123 10.98 -3.00 22.79
C GLN A 123 9.88 -2.39 21.91
N LEU A 124 9.43 -3.13 20.90
CA LEU A 124 8.37 -2.68 20.00
C LEU A 124 7.03 -2.55 20.75
N ALA A 125 6.70 -3.52 21.61
CA ALA A 125 5.53 -3.46 22.48
C ALA A 125 5.57 -2.26 23.44
N LEU A 126 6.76 -1.87 23.92
CA LEU A 126 6.94 -0.66 24.72
C LEU A 126 6.67 0.60 23.90
N TRP A 127 7.19 0.68 22.66
CA TRP A 127 6.92 1.81 21.78
C TRP A 127 5.45 1.94 21.42
N SER A 128 4.74 0.84 21.17
CA SER A 128 3.29 0.85 20.88
C SER A 128 2.43 1.42 22.01
N LYS A 129 2.95 1.49 23.24
CA LYS A 129 2.26 2.15 24.36
C LYS A 129 2.52 3.66 24.43
N MET A 130 3.56 4.15 23.77
CA MET A 130 4.05 5.53 23.89
C MET A 130 3.89 6.35 22.61
N TYR A 131 3.83 5.69 21.45
CA TYR A 131 3.80 6.30 20.13
C TYR A 131 2.67 5.70 19.31
N SER A 132 2.17 6.47 18.34
CA SER A 132 1.24 5.94 17.35
C SER A 132 1.94 4.89 16.47
N GLN A 133 1.17 3.95 15.94
CA GLN A 133 1.69 2.98 14.96
C GLN A 133 2.32 3.69 13.76
N THR A 134 1.74 4.80 13.32
CA THR A 134 2.24 5.67 12.25
C THR A 134 3.67 6.16 12.55
N MET A 135 3.90 6.74 13.73
CA MET A 135 5.23 7.21 14.14
C MET A 135 6.26 6.07 14.13
N ILE A 136 5.88 4.90 14.65
CA ILE A 136 6.78 3.75 14.72
C ILE A 136 7.19 3.27 13.31
N LEU A 137 6.25 3.18 12.38
CA LEU A 137 6.51 2.80 10.99
C LEU A 137 7.34 3.85 10.24
N HIS A 138 7.06 5.14 10.43
CA HIS A 138 7.82 6.21 9.81
C HIS A 138 9.26 6.26 10.32
N ALA A 139 9.49 6.01 11.62
CA ALA A 139 10.83 5.93 12.18
C ALA A 139 11.63 4.75 11.62
N LEU A 140 11.00 3.58 11.43
CA LEU A 140 11.59 2.45 10.73
C LEU A 140 11.99 2.83 9.29
N ARG A 141 11.08 3.49 8.55
CA ARG A 141 11.36 3.94 7.18
C ARG A 141 12.56 4.89 7.12
N GLN A 142 12.63 5.87 8.00
CA GLN A 142 13.73 6.83 8.04
C GLN A 142 15.07 6.12 8.38
N ALA A 143 15.05 5.11 9.24
CA ALA A 143 16.24 4.29 9.52
C ALA A 143 16.73 3.51 8.29
N ILE A 144 15.81 3.01 7.46
CA ILE A 144 16.13 2.34 6.19
C ILE A 144 16.70 3.32 5.17
N ILE A 145 16.07 4.48 4.99
CA ILE A 145 16.52 5.52 4.03
C ILE A 145 17.93 6.01 4.38
N GLN A 146 18.21 6.17 5.67
CA GLN A 146 19.50 6.64 6.16
C GLN A 146 20.58 5.54 6.23
N ASP A 147 20.25 4.32 5.77
CA ASP A 147 21.10 3.12 5.85
C ASP A 147 21.66 2.86 7.27
N LYS A 148 20.86 3.19 8.29
CA LYS A 148 21.21 3.10 9.73
C LYS A 148 20.18 2.25 10.47
N LEU A 149 19.87 1.09 9.90
CA LEU A 149 18.82 0.22 10.42
C LEU A 149 19.25 -0.45 11.73
N SER A 150 18.73 0.06 12.85
CA SER A 150 18.89 -0.57 14.17
C SER A 150 17.78 -0.12 15.12
N MET A 151 17.40 -0.98 16.07
CA MET A 151 16.42 -0.61 17.11
C MET A 151 16.87 0.62 17.91
N ALA A 152 18.16 0.75 18.20
CA ALA A 152 18.70 1.91 18.89
C ALA A 152 18.53 3.20 18.09
N TYR A 153 18.77 3.16 16.77
CA TYR A 153 18.62 4.34 15.91
C TYR A 153 17.15 4.74 15.76
N ILE A 154 16.27 3.76 15.53
CA ILE A 154 14.82 3.99 15.45
C ILE A 154 14.30 4.61 16.75
N GLY A 155 14.75 4.11 17.91
CA GLY A 155 14.40 4.68 19.21
C GLY A 155 14.79 6.15 19.35
N ARG A 156 15.97 6.54 18.85
CA ARG A 156 16.42 7.95 18.86
C ARG A 156 15.54 8.84 17.99
N ILE A 157 15.09 8.36 16.83
CA ILE A 157 14.16 9.10 15.98
C ILE A 157 12.85 9.36 16.75
N LEU A 158 12.28 8.32 17.34
CA LEU A 158 11.04 8.42 18.12
C LEU A 158 11.18 9.38 19.31
N GLU A 159 12.29 9.30 20.05
CA GLU A 159 12.58 10.23 21.15
C GLU A 159 12.71 11.68 20.70
N ASN A 160 13.36 11.91 19.55
CA ASN A 160 13.51 13.25 19.00
C ASN A 160 12.16 13.83 18.59
N TRP A 161 11.30 13.04 17.94
CA TRP A 161 9.94 13.45 17.58
C TRP A 161 9.08 13.71 18.81
N LYS A 162 9.23 12.89 19.86
CA LYS A 162 8.57 13.13 21.16
C LYS A 162 8.97 14.47 21.75
N LYS A 163 10.27 14.80 21.76
CA LYS A 163 10.79 16.07 22.29
C LYS A 163 10.33 17.27 21.48
N ALA A 164 10.15 17.09 20.17
CA ALA A 164 9.65 18.10 19.26
C ALA A 164 8.11 18.25 19.28
N ASN A 165 7.39 17.46 20.08
CA ASN A 165 5.92 17.40 20.09
C ASN A 165 5.31 17.18 18.68
N MET A 166 6.00 16.41 17.84
CA MET A 166 5.52 16.11 16.49
C MET A 166 4.29 15.21 16.55
N LYS A 167 3.33 15.49 15.68
CA LYS A 167 2.13 14.68 15.47
C LYS A 167 2.24 13.90 14.16
N ASP A 168 1.35 12.92 14.00
CA ASP A 168 1.27 12.11 12.78
C ASP A 168 1.15 12.99 11.52
N GLU A 169 0.41 14.10 11.58
CA GLU A 169 0.22 15.05 10.47
C GLU A 169 1.54 15.67 9.98
N ASP A 170 2.49 15.92 10.89
CA ASP A 170 3.78 16.53 10.56
C ASP A 170 4.69 15.57 9.78
N LEU A 171 4.43 14.26 9.85
CA LEU A 171 5.24 13.20 9.21
C LEU A 171 4.96 13.05 7.71
N PHE A 172 3.93 13.71 7.19
CA PHE A 172 3.53 13.65 5.78
C PHE A 172 3.95 14.90 4.98
N SER A 173 4.70 15.82 5.60
CA SER A 173 5.07 17.12 5.02
C SER A 173 6.42 17.14 4.27
N GLU A 174 7.02 15.98 3.97
CA GLU A 174 8.27 15.85 3.19
C GLU A 174 8.07 15.14 1.85
#